data_AF-A0A0J8R5S1-F1
#
_entry.id   AF-A0A0J8R5S1-F1
#
_cell.length_a   1.000
_cell.length_b   1.000
_cell.length_c   1.000
_cell.angle_alpha   90.00
_cell.angle_beta   90.00
_cell.angle_gamma   90.00
#
_symmetry.space_group_name_H-M   'P 1'
#
loop_
_entity.id
_entity.type
_entity.pdbx_description
1 polymer ?
#
loop_
_entity_poly.entity_id
_entity_poly.type
_entity_poly.pdbx_seq_one_letter_code
_entity_poly.pdbx_strand_id
1 'polypeptide(L)'
;MSNSTGEGSAVPAASRGSWSSFLKSIASFNGDLSSLTAPPFILSGTSLVEYSAYWAEHPALFVAPAKEPDPAKRALLVLKWFLSTLHQQYATRSEKLGSEKKPLNPFLGELFLGKWEDDGDIGETKLFSEQVSHHPPVTAYSIENAKHGVELQGYNAQKASFSSTINIKQIGHALYSFPTPGASAAERETYLITLPSLHIESLIYGTPFVELDRSSHIISSTGYIAKIDYSGKGWLSGKKNTFSAVLYHESEGEKSPIYTADGQWSKDFLLYP
;
A
#
# COMPACT_ATOMS: atom_id res chain seq x y z
N MET A 1 -30.22 -2.90 -27.20
CA MET A 1 -28.97 -2.75 -27.97
C MET A 1 -27.82 -3.06 -27.03
N SER A 2 -27.14 -4.19 -27.23
CA SER A 2 -25.98 -4.59 -26.43
C SER A 2 -24.79 -3.72 -26.83
N ASN A 3 -24.38 -2.78 -25.97
CA ASN A 3 -23.06 -2.17 -26.09
C ASN A 3 -22.03 -3.26 -25.76
N SER A 4 -21.53 -3.95 -26.78
CA SER A 4 -20.33 -4.77 -26.64
C SER A 4 -19.17 -3.85 -26.26
N THR A 5 -18.82 -3.83 -24.98
CA THR A 5 -17.59 -3.19 -24.51
C THR A 5 -16.41 -4.01 -25.03
N GLY A 6 -15.96 -3.72 -26.25
CA GLY A 6 -14.83 -4.38 -26.88
C GLY A 6 -13.50 -4.06 -26.19
N GLU A 7 -12.47 -4.83 -26.53
CA GLU A 7 -11.08 -4.58 -26.10
C GLU A 7 -10.69 -3.12 -26.36
N GLY A 8 -10.08 -2.49 -25.35
CA GLY A 8 -9.63 -1.11 -25.43
C GLY A 8 -10.77 -0.09 -25.60
N SER A 9 -11.99 -0.39 -25.15
CA SER A 9 -13.14 0.52 -25.24
C SER A 9 -12.88 1.89 -24.59
N ALA A 10 -12.03 1.96 -23.56
CA ALA A 10 -11.66 3.21 -22.90
C ALA A 10 -10.33 3.81 -23.40
N VAL A 11 -9.66 3.16 -24.36
CA VAL A 11 -8.38 3.62 -24.91
C VAL A 11 -8.64 4.65 -26.01
N PRO A 12 -7.89 5.77 -26.05
CA PRO A 12 -7.95 6.72 -27.17
C PRO A 12 -7.82 6.02 -28.52
N ALA A 13 -8.63 6.40 -29.50
CA ALA A 13 -8.70 5.69 -30.78
C ALA A 13 -7.33 5.52 -31.46
N ALA A 14 -6.48 6.56 -31.39
CA ALA A 14 -5.11 6.54 -31.92
C ALA A 14 -4.18 5.53 -31.22
N SER A 15 -4.48 5.12 -29.99
CA SER A 15 -3.64 4.25 -29.16
C SER A 15 -4.12 2.80 -29.11
N ARG A 16 -5.29 2.45 -29.69
CA ARG A 16 -5.87 1.09 -29.62
C ARG A 16 -4.95 0.01 -30.18
N GLY A 17 -4.27 0.29 -31.30
CA GLY A 17 -3.30 -0.65 -31.88
C GLY A 17 -2.12 -0.95 -30.94
N SER A 18 -1.58 0.09 -30.30
CA SER A 18 -0.52 -0.08 -29.30
C SER A 18 -1.00 -0.83 -28.05
N TRP A 19 -2.27 -0.66 -27.67
CA TRP A 19 -2.88 -1.37 -26.54
C TRP A 19 -3.05 -2.86 -26.81
N SER A 20 -3.58 -3.23 -27.97
CA SER A 20 -3.70 -4.64 -28.36
C SER A 20 -2.34 -5.34 -28.43
N SER A 21 -1.30 -4.64 -28.92
CA SER A 21 0.08 -5.18 -28.89
C SER A 21 0.60 -5.33 -27.46
N PHE A 22 0.31 -4.38 -26.58
CA PHE A 22 0.67 -4.45 -25.16
C PHE A 22 -0.02 -5.63 -24.45
N LEU A 23 -1.33 -5.82 -24.63
CA LEU A 23 -2.06 -6.95 -24.05
C LEU A 23 -1.52 -8.31 -24.53
N LYS A 24 -1.20 -8.43 -25.83
CA LYS A 24 -0.56 -9.63 -26.38
C LYS A 24 0.82 -9.89 -25.76
N SER A 25 1.58 -8.83 -25.50
CA SER A 25 2.89 -8.96 -24.85
C SER A 25 2.76 -9.49 -23.42
N ILE A 26 1.77 -9.03 -22.64
CA ILE A 26 1.52 -9.52 -21.28
C ILE A 26 1.31 -11.03 -21.26
N ALA A 27 0.51 -11.56 -22.18
CA ALA A 27 0.15 -12.98 -22.21
C ALA A 27 1.35 -13.94 -22.42
N SER A 28 2.47 -13.44 -22.97
CA SER A 28 3.68 -14.23 -23.25
C SER A 28 4.92 -13.74 -22.51
N PHE A 29 4.78 -12.73 -21.63
CA PHE A 29 5.91 -12.11 -20.96
C PHE A 29 6.38 -12.91 -19.75
N ASN A 30 7.70 -13.07 -19.62
CA ASN A 30 8.33 -13.86 -18.54
C ASN A 30 9.53 -13.14 -17.90
N GLY A 31 9.44 -11.81 -17.72
CA GLY A 31 10.51 -10.98 -17.16
C GLY A 31 10.03 -10.03 -16.06
N ASP A 32 10.83 -8.99 -15.78
CA ASP A 32 10.50 -7.97 -14.78
C ASP A 32 9.55 -6.90 -15.35
N LEU A 33 8.58 -6.46 -14.55
CA LEU A 33 7.58 -5.45 -14.96
C LEU A 33 8.19 -4.14 -15.45
N SER A 34 9.35 -3.74 -14.90
CA SER A 34 10.08 -2.55 -15.33
C SER A 34 10.48 -2.62 -16.80
N SER A 35 10.85 -3.81 -17.30
CA SER A 35 11.27 -4.04 -18.69
C SER A 35 10.11 -4.18 -19.69
N LEU A 36 8.87 -4.37 -19.22
CA LEU A 36 7.69 -4.41 -20.09
C LEU A 36 7.41 -3.01 -20.67
N THR A 37 7.48 -2.86 -21.99
CA THR A 37 7.21 -1.58 -22.65
C THR A 37 5.70 -1.30 -22.66
N ALA A 38 5.32 -0.18 -22.03
CA ALA A 38 3.94 0.25 -21.88
C ALA A 38 3.65 1.45 -22.82
N PRO A 39 2.45 1.56 -23.41
CA PRO A 39 2.08 2.72 -24.21
C PRO A 39 2.15 4.04 -23.39
N PRO A 40 2.54 5.18 -24.00
CA PRO A 40 2.77 6.43 -23.25
C PRO A 40 1.59 6.91 -22.40
N PHE A 41 0.35 6.64 -22.84
CA PHE A 41 -0.85 7.10 -22.13
C PHE A 41 -1.05 6.44 -20.75
N ILE A 42 -0.43 5.28 -20.51
CA ILE A 42 -0.45 4.58 -19.21
C ILE A 42 0.84 4.79 -18.40
N LEU A 43 1.71 5.74 -18.77
CA LEU A 43 2.90 6.09 -17.98
C LEU A 43 2.58 7.22 -17.00
N SER A 44 3.09 7.10 -15.77
CA SER A 44 3.09 8.17 -14.77
C SER A 44 4.39 8.98 -14.85
N GLY A 45 4.33 10.24 -14.44
CA GLY A 45 5.52 11.08 -14.23
C GLY A 45 6.16 10.90 -12.85
N THR A 46 5.58 10.06 -12.00
CA THR A 46 6.04 9.81 -10.62
C THR A 46 7.00 8.63 -10.57
N SER A 47 8.11 8.80 -9.84
CA SER A 47 9.08 7.73 -9.58
C SER A 47 8.65 6.84 -8.42
N LEU A 48 9.01 5.55 -8.45
CA LEU A 48 8.68 4.63 -7.35
C LEU A 48 9.30 5.05 -6.01
N VAL A 49 10.41 5.78 -5.99
CA VAL A 49 10.99 6.31 -4.73
C VAL A 49 10.06 7.28 -4.01
N GLU A 50 9.13 7.93 -4.73
CA GLU A 50 8.16 8.86 -4.15
C GLU A 50 7.04 8.12 -3.39
N TYR A 51 6.80 6.84 -3.71
CA TYR A 51 5.69 6.07 -3.13
C TYR A 51 5.88 5.84 -1.62
N SER A 52 7.11 5.94 -1.13
CA SER A 52 7.42 5.92 0.31
C SER A 52 6.67 7.01 1.09
N ALA A 53 6.29 8.12 0.45
CA ALA A 53 5.53 9.19 1.11
C ALA A 53 4.13 8.75 1.55
N TYR A 54 3.52 7.77 0.86
CA TYR A 54 2.15 7.33 1.12
C TYR A 54 1.94 6.73 2.53
N TRP A 55 3.02 6.34 3.21
CA TRP A 55 2.96 5.84 4.58
C TRP A 55 2.55 6.90 5.61
N ALA A 56 2.78 8.19 5.32
CA ALA A 56 2.60 9.27 6.29
C ALA A 56 1.78 10.46 5.77
N GLU A 57 0.98 10.27 4.72
CA GLU A 57 0.05 11.32 4.22
C GLU A 57 -1.07 11.69 5.21
N HIS A 58 -1.23 10.95 6.30
CA HIS A 58 -2.05 11.33 7.45
C HIS A 58 -1.18 11.44 8.72
N PRO A 59 -0.38 12.52 8.89
CA PRO A 59 0.56 12.65 10.02
C PRO A 59 -0.10 12.51 11.39
N ALA A 60 -1.34 12.99 11.54
CA ALA A 60 -2.09 12.87 12.79
C ALA A 60 -2.37 11.40 13.17
N LEU A 61 -2.72 10.56 12.19
CA LEU A 61 -2.90 9.13 12.41
C LEU A 61 -1.54 8.44 12.64
N PHE A 62 -0.50 8.89 11.94
CA PHE A 62 0.85 8.36 12.06
C PHE A 62 1.47 8.57 13.44
N VAL A 63 1.13 9.63 14.18
CA VAL A 63 1.70 9.86 15.53
C VAL A 63 0.76 9.46 16.67
N ALA A 64 -0.51 9.19 16.39
CA ALA A 64 -1.52 8.90 17.41
C ALA A 64 -1.17 7.72 18.34
N PRO A 65 -0.61 6.59 17.89
CA PRO A 65 -0.30 5.45 18.76
C PRO A 65 0.66 5.79 19.91
N ALA A 66 1.61 6.70 19.70
CA ALA A 66 2.59 7.10 20.72
C ALA A 66 1.95 7.82 21.92
N LYS A 67 0.73 8.34 21.76
CA LYS A 67 0.00 9.08 22.81
C LYS A 67 -0.95 8.19 23.63
N GLU A 68 -1.19 6.94 23.22
CA GLU A 68 -2.20 6.07 23.83
C GLU A 68 -1.57 5.11 24.86
N PRO A 69 -2.00 5.14 26.15
CA PRO A 69 -1.43 4.30 27.19
C PRO A 69 -1.86 2.83 27.12
N ASP A 70 -3.03 2.51 26.58
CA ASP A 70 -3.54 1.13 26.52
C ASP A 70 -2.97 0.37 25.30
N PRO A 71 -2.28 -0.78 25.51
CA PRO A 71 -1.69 -1.55 24.41
C PRO A 71 -2.68 -2.03 23.34
N ALA A 72 -3.90 -2.42 23.73
CA ALA A 72 -4.92 -2.89 22.78
C ALA A 72 -5.43 -1.73 21.91
N LYS A 73 -5.67 -0.57 22.53
CA LYS A 73 -6.05 0.65 21.80
C LYS A 73 -4.91 1.16 20.92
N ARG A 74 -3.65 1.06 21.36
CA ARG A 74 -2.50 1.36 20.50
C ARG A 74 -2.50 0.49 19.25
N ALA A 75 -2.63 -0.83 19.41
CA ALA A 75 -2.68 -1.75 18.27
C ALA A 75 -3.86 -1.42 17.32
N LEU A 76 -5.02 -1.00 17.87
CA LEU A 76 -6.15 -0.53 17.08
C LEU A 76 -5.83 0.76 16.30
N LEU A 77 -5.12 1.71 16.91
CA LEU A 77 -4.67 2.94 16.25
C LEU A 77 -3.65 2.65 15.15
N VAL A 78 -2.74 1.70 15.34
CA VAL A 78 -1.81 1.24 14.29
C VAL A 78 -2.56 0.61 13.13
N LEU A 79 -3.54 -0.26 13.39
CA LEU A 79 -4.41 -0.83 12.36
C LEU A 79 -5.14 0.28 11.59
N LYS A 80 -5.75 1.25 12.29
CA LYS A 80 -6.44 2.39 11.68
C LYS A 80 -5.52 3.22 10.80
N TRP A 81 -4.32 3.54 11.28
CA TRP A 81 -3.31 4.26 10.50
C TRP A 81 -2.94 3.47 9.23
N PHE A 82 -2.59 2.19 9.37
CA PHE A 82 -2.22 1.35 8.22
C PHE A 82 -3.31 1.31 7.15
N LEU A 83 -4.57 1.08 7.55
CA LEU A 83 -5.72 1.10 6.64
C LEU A 83 -5.87 2.45 5.90
N SER A 84 -5.58 3.56 6.57
CA SER A 84 -5.61 4.90 5.95
C SER A 84 -4.53 5.10 4.87
N THR A 85 -3.44 4.33 4.90
CA THR A 85 -2.38 4.41 3.87
C THR A 85 -2.80 3.75 2.56
N LEU A 86 -3.71 2.77 2.60
CA LEU A 86 -4.04 1.93 1.45
C LEU A 86 -4.65 2.73 0.29
N HIS A 87 -5.51 3.71 0.60
CA HIS A 87 -6.07 4.59 -0.43
C HIS A 87 -4.94 5.34 -1.17
N GLN A 88 -4.01 5.96 -0.45
CA GLN A 88 -2.91 6.71 -1.06
C GLN A 88 -1.96 5.81 -1.84
N GLN A 89 -1.64 4.64 -1.28
CA GLN A 89 -0.77 3.68 -1.92
C GLN A 89 -1.35 3.10 -3.22
N TYR A 90 -2.66 2.85 -3.30
CA TYR A 90 -3.23 1.99 -4.35
C TYR A 90 -4.42 2.55 -5.12
N ALA A 91 -5.06 3.65 -4.68
CA ALA A 91 -6.25 4.22 -5.34
C ALA A 91 -6.03 5.62 -5.94
N THR A 92 -5.24 6.47 -5.30
CA THR A 92 -5.14 7.91 -5.64
C THR A 92 -4.78 8.20 -7.09
N ARG A 93 -3.92 7.37 -7.70
CA ARG A 93 -3.56 7.53 -9.12
C ARG A 93 -4.72 7.21 -10.04
N SER A 94 -5.46 6.13 -9.76
CA SER A 94 -6.64 5.78 -10.53
C SER A 94 -7.71 6.88 -10.46
N GLU A 95 -7.84 7.54 -9.31
CA GLU A 95 -8.80 8.64 -9.12
C GLU A 95 -8.35 9.95 -9.77
N LYS A 96 -7.08 10.36 -9.58
CA LYS A 96 -6.54 11.62 -10.15
C LYS A 96 -6.31 11.54 -11.65
N LEU A 97 -5.88 10.39 -12.16
CA LEU A 97 -5.45 10.21 -13.56
C LEU A 97 -6.45 9.41 -14.40
N GLY A 98 -7.58 8.99 -13.81
CA GLY A 98 -8.63 8.20 -14.45
C GLY A 98 -8.32 6.71 -14.63
N SER A 99 -7.08 6.28 -14.39
CA SER A 99 -6.64 4.88 -14.40
C SER A 99 -5.27 4.74 -13.72
N GLU A 100 -4.93 3.52 -13.28
CA GLU A 100 -3.61 3.22 -12.76
C GLU A 100 -2.56 3.35 -13.88
N LYS A 101 -1.41 3.92 -13.53
CA LYS A 101 -0.34 4.16 -14.49
C LYS A 101 0.94 3.49 -14.03
N LYS A 102 1.74 3.00 -14.97
CA LYS A 102 3.07 2.46 -14.71
C LYS A 102 3.96 3.60 -14.22
N PRO A 103 4.49 3.55 -12.98
CA PRO A 103 5.43 4.55 -12.47
C PRO A 103 6.79 4.45 -13.17
N LEU A 104 7.60 5.49 -13.03
CA LEU A 104 8.99 5.48 -13.49
C LEU A 104 9.79 4.48 -12.64
N ASN A 105 10.63 3.68 -13.31
CA ASN A 105 11.56 2.77 -12.64
C ASN A 105 12.78 3.58 -12.16
N PRO A 106 13.03 3.70 -10.85
CA PRO A 106 14.09 4.56 -10.35
C PRO A 106 15.47 4.05 -10.74
N PHE A 107 16.43 4.95 -10.93
CA PHE A 107 17.84 4.57 -11.12
C PHE A 107 18.50 4.27 -9.76
N LEU A 108 19.59 3.48 -9.77
CA LEU A 108 20.32 3.16 -8.53
C LEU A 108 20.85 4.44 -7.85
N GLY A 109 20.54 4.61 -6.56
CA GLY A 109 20.92 5.78 -5.77
C GLY A 109 20.00 6.99 -5.96
N GLU A 110 18.87 6.85 -6.67
CA GLU A 110 17.85 7.89 -6.73
C GLU A 110 17.27 8.16 -5.33
N LEU A 111 17.16 9.44 -4.95
CA LEU A 111 16.68 9.87 -3.65
C LEU A 111 15.38 10.65 -3.77
N PHE A 112 14.49 10.44 -2.82
CA PHE A 112 13.33 11.30 -2.58
C PHE A 112 13.25 11.66 -1.10
N LEU A 113 13.49 12.94 -0.81
CA LEU A 113 13.52 13.49 0.54
C LEU A 113 12.36 14.45 0.70
N GLY A 114 11.67 14.40 1.84
CA GLY A 114 10.49 15.23 2.06
C GLY A 114 10.22 15.47 3.53
N LYS A 115 9.23 16.32 3.80
CA LYS A 115 8.69 16.51 5.14
C LYS A 115 7.24 16.95 5.12
N TRP A 116 6.51 16.59 6.15
CA TRP A 116 5.24 17.21 6.53
C TRP A 116 5.54 18.26 7.61
N GLU A 117 5.07 19.48 7.38
CA GLU A 117 5.40 20.64 8.23
C GLU A 117 4.82 20.50 9.65
N ASP A 118 5.48 21.17 10.59
CA ASP A 118 5.05 21.24 11.98
C ASP A 118 3.80 22.11 12.11
N ASP A 119 2.69 21.51 12.56
CA ASP A 119 1.45 22.20 12.89
C ASP A 119 1.30 22.52 14.38
N GLY A 120 2.37 22.31 15.15
CA GLY A 120 2.44 22.55 16.58
C GLY A 120 2.08 21.34 17.44
N ASP A 121 1.08 20.52 17.10
CA ASP A 121 0.72 19.31 17.88
C ASP A 121 1.39 18.04 17.32
N ILE A 122 1.38 17.87 16.00
CA ILE A 122 1.92 16.69 15.34
C ILE A 122 3.45 16.74 15.31
N GLY A 123 4.06 17.92 15.18
CA GLY A 123 5.50 18.03 14.97
C GLY A 123 5.92 17.70 13.54
N GLU A 124 7.11 18.15 13.14
CA GLU A 124 7.68 17.86 11.82
C GLU A 124 7.90 16.34 11.65
N THR A 125 7.44 15.82 10.51
CA THR A 125 7.68 14.42 10.10
C THR A 125 8.54 14.43 8.84
N LYS A 126 9.71 13.77 8.87
CA LYS A 126 10.67 13.73 7.76
C LYS A 126 10.59 12.40 7.03
N LEU A 127 10.83 12.42 5.72
CA LEU A 127 10.93 11.25 4.85
C LEU A 127 12.31 11.21 4.20
N PHE A 128 12.92 10.03 4.23
CA PHE A 128 14.09 9.66 3.47
C PHE A 128 13.74 8.41 2.65
N SER A 129 13.89 8.47 1.33
CA SER A 129 13.62 7.35 0.43
C SER A 129 14.75 7.23 -0.58
N GLU A 130 15.24 6.01 -0.80
CA GLU A 130 16.37 5.72 -1.67
C GLU A 130 16.13 4.45 -2.49
N GLN A 131 16.48 4.51 -3.77
CA GLN A 131 16.59 3.31 -4.61
C GLN A 131 17.91 2.58 -4.32
N VAL A 132 17.88 1.62 -3.41
CA VAL A 132 19.07 0.88 -2.96
C VAL A 132 19.47 -0.27 -3.90
N SER A 133 18.62 -0.65 -4.85
CA SER A 133 18.95 -1.64 -5.88
C SER A 133 18.13 -1.41 -7.16
N HIS A 134 18.71 -1.71 -8.33
CA HIS A 134 18.04 -1.60 -9.63
C HIS A 134 17.71 -2.96 -10.27
N HIS A 135 18.50 -4.00 -10.00
CA HIS A 135 18.27 -5.37 -10.51
C HIS A 135 18.50 -6.41 -9.40
N PRO A 136 17.45 -6.81 -8.66
CA PRO A 136 16.06 -6.36 -8.79
C PRO A 136 15.83 -4.94 -8.24
N PRO A 137 14.76 -4.23 -8.66
CA PRO A 137 14.41 -2.93 -8.09
C PRO A 137 14.05 -3.04 -6.60
N VAL A 138 14.69 -2.23 -5.76
CA VAL A 138 14.39 -2.12 -4.32
C VAL A 138 14.46 -0.65 -3.89
N THR A 139 13.41 -0.19 -3.22
CA THR A 139 13.34 1.12 -2.58
C THR A 139 13.34 0.93 -1.07
N ALA A 140 14.29 1.53 -0.36
CA ALA A 140 14.31 1.60 1.10
C ALA A 140 13.85 2.98 1.57
N TYR A 141 13.30 3.07 2.78
CA TYR A 141 12.81 4.33 3.33
C TYR A 141 12.89 4.39 4.86
N SER A 142 12.98 5.60 5.37
CA SER A 142 12.79 5.98 6.77
C SER A 142 11.84 7.18 6.85
N ILE A 143 10.91 7.16 7.82
CA ILE A 143 10.02 8.26 8.16
C ILE A 143 10.10 8.50 9.66
N GLU A 144 10.40 9.72 10.05
CA GLU A 144 10.75 10.06 11.43
C GLU A 144 9.96 11.27 11.91
N ASN A 145 9.36 11.17 13.10
CA ASN A 145 8.81 12.30 13.84
C ASN A 145 9.51 12.38 15.20
N ALA A 146 10.44 13.33 15.32
CA ALA A 146 11.27 13.48 16.51
C ALA A 146 10.47 13.92 17.74
N LYS A 147 9.39 14.70 17.54
CA LYS A 147 8.58 15.24 18.63
C LYS A 147 7.90 14.14 19.44
N HIS A 148 7.33 13.14 18.77
CA HIS A 148 6.66 12.00 19.41
C HIS A 148 7.54 10.74 19.45
N GLY A 149 8.78 10.84 18.98
CA GLY A 149 9.73 9.72 18.92
C GLY A 149 9.28 8.57 18.01
N VAL A 150 8.42 8.86 17.03
CA VAL A 150 7.81 7.88 16.12
C VAL A 150 8.75 7.67 14.93
N GLU A 151 8.99 6.42 14.56
CA GLU A 151 9.85 6.03 13.45
C GLU A 151 9.21 4.89 12.66
N LEU A 152 9.25 5.00 11.34
CA LEU A 152 8.90 3.94 10.40
C LEU A 152 10.08 3.73 9.46
N GLN A 153 10.55 2.50 9.35
CA GLN A 153 11.56 2.13 8.36
C GLN A 153 11.12 0.90 7.60
N GLY A 154 11.58 0.74 6.37
CA GLY A 154 11.27 -0.45 5.60
C GLY A 154 11.89 -0.44 4.23
N TYR A 155 11.55 -1.46 3.46
CA TYR A 155 11.89 -1.52 2.05
C TYR A 155 10.79 -2.24 1.27
N ASN A 156 10.70 -1.89 -0.01
CA ASN A 156 9.79 -2.48 -0.96
C ASN A 156 10.58 -2.98 -2.16
N ALA A 157 10.32 -4.23 -2.52
CA ALA A 157 10.69 -4.83 -3.79
C ALA A 157 9.45 -5.55 -4.35
N GLN A 158 9.48 -5.90 -5.62
CA GLN A 158 8.32 -6.51 -6.27
C GLN A 158 8.75 -7.67 -7.16
N LYS A 159 7.93 -8.72 -7.16
CA LYS A 159 8.00 -9.79 -8.14
C LYS A 159 6.69 -9.85 -8.91
N ALA A 160 6.75 -9.58 -10.20
CA ALA A 160 5.60 -9.65 -11.08
C ALA A 160 5.47 -11.03 -11.72
N SER A 161 4.25 -11.48 -11.95
CA SER A 161 3.93 -12.65 -12.78
C SER A 161 2.73 -12.36 -13.67
N PHE A 162 2.80 -12.81 -14.91
CA PHE A 162 1.90 -12.37 -15.98
C PHE A 162 1.05 -13.55 -16.45
N SER A 163 -0.25 -13.31 -16.57
CA SER A 163 -1.23 -14.26 -17.12
C SER A 163 -2.23 -13.49 -17.99
N SER A 164 -3.54 -13.63 -17.74
CA SER A 164 -4.56 -12.69 -18.25
C SER A 164 -4.52 -11.34 -17.52
N THR A 165 -3.83 -11.26 -16.39
CA THR A 165 -3.58 -10.05 -15.59
C THR A 165 -2.11 -9.96 -15.19
N ILE A 166 -1.71 -8.83 -14.63
CA ILE A 166 -0.40 -8.62 -13.99
C ILE A 166 -0.60 -8.83 -12.49
N ASN A 167 0.04 -9.86 -11.93
CA ASN A 167 0.04 -10.13 -10.50
C ASN A 167 1.36 -9.63 -9.91
N ILE A 168 1.33 -8.97 -8.76
CA ILE A 168 2.47 -8.35 -8.11
C ILE A 168 2.52 -8.86 -6.67
N LYS A 169 3.56 -9.63 -6.37
CA LYS A 169 3.93 -9.97 -5.00
C LYS A 169 4.88 -8.89 -4.49
N GLN A 170 4.46 -8.19 -3.44
CA GLN A 170 5.35 -7.29 -2.73
C GLN A 170 6.32 -8.10 -1.84
N ILE A 171 7.58 -7.68 -1.82
CA ILE A 171 8.67 -8.26 -1.06
C ILE A 171 9.20 -7.16 -0.15
N GLY A 172 9.39 -7.47 1.13
CA GLY A 172 9.81 -6.53 2.14
C GLY A 172 8.76 -6.41 3.25
N HIS A 173 8.98 -5.44 4.11
CA HIS A 173 8.16 -5.16 5.28
C HIS A 173 8.43 -3.73 5.75
N ALA A 174 7.57 -3.24 6.63
CA ALA A 174 7.82 -2.04 7.42
C ALA A 174 7.97 -2.40 8.90
N LEU A 175 8.85 -1.67 9.58
CA LEU A 175 9.02 -1.68 11.03
C LEU A 175 8.61 -0.31 11.54
N TYR A 176 7.55 -0.29 12.34
CA TYR A 176 7.02 0.92 12.94
C TYR A 176 7.28 0.90 14.44
N SER A 177 7.84 1.96 15.01
CA SER A 177 8.21 2.00 16.41
C SER A 177 8.01 3.36 17.04
N PHE A 178 7.71 3.37 18.34
CA PHE A 178 7.49 4.58 19.11
C PHE A 178 7.68 4.32 20.61
N PRO A 179 7.98 5.35 21.42
CA PRO A 179 7.97 5.23 22.88
C PRO A 179 6.53 5.04 23.38
N THR A 180 6.35 4.29 24.46
CA THR A 180 5.05 4.16 25.12
C THR A 180 4.94 5.12 26.31
N PRO A 181 3.75 5.67 26.59
CA PRO A 181 3.57 6.55 27.73
C PRO A 181 4.00 5.89 29.06
N GLY A 182 4.92 6.53 29.77
CA GLY A 182 5.41 6.06 31.07
C GLY A 182 6.54 5.03 31.01
N ALA A 183 6.95 4.57 29.83
CA ALA A 183 8.12 3.72 29.66
C ALA A 183 9.42 4.53 29.66
N SER A 184 10.55 3.86 29.91
CA SER A 184 11.86 4.50 29.78
C SER A 184 12.13 4.89 28.32
N ALA A 185 12.96 5.90 28.08
CA ALA A 185 13.30 6.33 26.71
C ALA A 185 13.94 5.24 25.85
N ALA A 186 14.47 4.17 26.46
CA ALA A 186 15.05 3.02 25.78
C ALA A 186 14.00 1.95 25.39
N GLU A 187 12.83 1.96 26.01
CA GLU A 187 11.75 0.99 25.75
C GLU A 187 10.84 1.52 24.64
N ARG A 188 10.88 0.84 23.49
CA ARG A 188 10.05 1.15 22.34
C ARG A 188 9.13 -0.02 22.06
N GLU A 189 7.88 0.29 21.74
CA GLU A 189 6.97 -0.70 21.16
C GLU A 189 7.23 -0.76 19.65
N THR A 190 7.27 -1.96 19.09
CA THR A 190 7.59 -2.18 17.68
C THR A 190 6.50 -3.00 17.00
N TYR A 191 6.23 -2.66 15.74
CA TYR A 191 5.26 -3.34 14.89
C TYR A 191 5.93 -3.77 13.58
N LEU A 192 5.84 -5.06 13.28
CA LEU A 192 6.21 -5.61 11.97
C LEU A 192 4.97 -5.62 11.06
N ILE A 193 5.08 -5.00 9.90
CA ILE A 193 3.98 -4.85 8.94
C ILE A 193 4.35 -5.53 7.63
N THR A 194 3.56 -6.51 7.23
CA THR A 194 3.71 -7.16 5.91
C THR A 194 2.93 -6.40 4.85
N LEU A 195 3.44 -6.42 3.62
CA LEU A 195 2.87 -5.74 2.49
C LEU A 195 1.83 -6.61 1.76
N PRO A 196 0.73 -6.04 1.24
CA PRO A 196 -0.28 -6.81 0.53
C PRO A 196 0.25 -7.30 -0.82
N SER A 197 -0.29 -8.42 -1.28
CA SER A 197 -0.19 -8.79 -2.70
C SER A 197 -1.29 -8.08 -3.49
N LEU A 198 -1.08 -7.89 -4.78
CA LEU A 198 -2.03 -7.18 -5.63
C LEU A 198 -2.01 -7.68 -7.06
N HIS A 199 -3.06 -7.37 -7.80
CA HIS A 199 -3.15 -7.59 -9.24
C HIS A 199 -3.79 -6.40 -9.95
N ILE A 200 -3.59 -6.32 -11.26
CA ILE A 200 -4.10 -5.22 -12.10
C ILE A 200 -5.35 -5.66 -12.84
N GLU A 201 -6.50 -5.16 -12.41
CA GLU A 201 -7.78 -5.44 -13.02
C GLU A 201 -8.07 -4.55 -14.23
N SER A 202 -9.06 -4.94 -15.04
CA SER A 202 -9.57 -4.13 -16.17
C SER A 202 -8.55 -3.73 -17.26
N LEU A 203 -7.42 -4.44 -17.37
CA LEU A 203 -6.44 -4.27 -18.45
C LEU A 203 -7.09 -4.41 -19.84
N ILE A 204 -7.93 -5.42 -20.07
CA ILE A 204 -8.55 -5.63 -21.40
C ILE A 204 -9.36 -4.41 -21.88
N TYR A 205 -9.96 -3.64 -20.98
CA TYR A 205 -10.80 -2.49 -21.32
C TYR A 205 -10.02 -1.17 -21.45
N GLY A 206 -8.76 -1.13 -20.99
CA GLY A 206 -7.92 0.07 -21.00
C GLY A 206 -8.11 0.99 -19.80
N THR A 207 -8.73 0.51 -18.72
CA THR A 207 -8.89 1.24 -17.45
C THR A 207 -8.28 0.43 -16.30
N PRO A 208 -6.95 0.22 -16.29
CA PRO A 208 -6.30 -0.54 -15.24
C PRO A 208 -6.57 0.05 -13.85
N PHE A 209 -6.79 -0.81 -12.86
CA PHE A 209 -6.82 -0.42 -11.45
C PHE A 209 -6.21 -1.51 -10.57
N VAL A 210 -5.72 -1.12 -9.40
CA VAL A 210 -5.15 -2.06 -8.41
C VAL A 210 -6.27 -2.69 -7.60
N GLU A 211 -6.22 -4.01 -7.45
CA GLU A 211 -6.99 -4.75 -6.46
C GLU A 211 -6.01 -5.48 -5.53
N LEU A 212 -6.21 -5.35 -4.22
CA LEU A 212 -5.40 -6.05 -3.21
C LEU A 212 -5.95 -7.47 -3.00
N ASP A 213 -5.05 -8.41 -2.71
CA ASP A 213 -5.39 -9.80 -2.43
C ASP A 213 -4.58 -10.38 -1.27
N ARG A 214 -4.98 -11.58 -0.82
CA ARG A 214 -4.42 -12.29 0.34
C ARG A 214 -4.57 -11.45 1.61
N SER A 215 -3.56 -11.48 2.48
CA SER A 215 -3.62 -10.86 3.80
C SER A 215 -2.36 -10.07 4.12
N SER A 216 -2.54 -8.95 4.81
CA SER A 216 -1.47 -8.25 5.52
C SER A 216 -1.55 -8.56 7.03
N HIS A 217 -0.41 -8.54 7.70
CA HIS A 217 -0.29 -8.72 9.14
C HIS A 217 0.43 -7.52 9.75
N ILE A 218 -0.06 -7.06 10.89
CA ILE A 218 0.58 -6.07 11.76
C ILE A 218 0.82 -6.76 13.10
N ILE A 219 2.08 -7.00 13.45
CA ILE A 219 2.47 -7.81 14.62
C ILE A 219 3.19 -6.90 15.62
N SER A 220 2.59 -6.69 16.79
CA SER A 220 3.15 -5.89 17.88
C SER A 220 4.10 -6.71 18.77
N SER A 221 5.14 -6.05 19.29
CA SER A 221 6.00 -6.60 20.36
C SER A 221 5.25 -6.87 21.68
N THR A 222 4.02 -6.38 21.83
CA THR A 222 3.19 -6.64 23.02
C THR A 222 2.17 -7.75 22.80
N GLY A 223 2.33 -8.59 21.77
CA GLY A 223 1.49 -9.77 21.54
C GLY A 223 0.18 -9.52 20.78
N TYR A 224 -0.13 -8.27 20.41
CA TYR A 224 -1.30 -7.98 19.56
C TYR A 224 -1.00 -8.19 18.08
N ILE A 225 -1.94 -8.82 17.37
CA ILE A 225 -1.84 -9.12 15.94
C ILE A 225 -3.10 -8.62 15.26
N ALA A 226 -2.93 -7.77 14.24
CA ALA A 226 -3.98 -7.50 13.28
C ALA A 226 -3.73 -8.28 11.99
N LYS A 227 -4.75 -9.00 11.52
CA LYS A 227 -4.78 -9.65 10.21
C LYS A 227 -5.83 -8.97 9.35
N ILE A 228 -5.45 -8.56 8.14
CA ILE A 228 -6.30 -7.86 7.18
C ILE A 228 -6.43 -8.75 5.96
N ASP A 229 -7.61 -9.29 5.70
CA ASP A 229 -7.94 -10.08 4.50
C ASP A 229 -8.56 -9.18 3.43
N TYR A 230 -7.96 -9.15 2.24
CA TYR A 230 -8.43 -8.34 1.12
C TYR A 230 -9.30 -9.16 0.19
N SER A 231 -10.36 -8.52 -0.33
CA SER A 231 -11.25 -9.11 -1.32
C SER A 231 -11.74 -8.05 -2.31
N GLY A 232 -12.26 -8.52 -3.44
CA GLY A 232 -12.54 -7.67 -4.57
C GLY A 232 -13.77 -8.06 -5.37
N LYS A 233 -13.96 -7.36 -6.49
CA LYS A 233 -15.12 -7.57 -7.40
C LYS A 233 -15.24 -9.01 -7.93
N GLY A 234 -14.13 -9.77 -7.96
CA GLY A 234 -14.10 -11.16 -8.39
C GLY A 234 -14.66 -12.18 -7.37
N TRP A 235 -14.92 -11.78 -6.13
CA TRP A 235 -15.61 -12.63 -5.14
C TRP A 235 -17.13 -12.56 -5.35
N LEU A 236 -17.87 -13.64 -5.08
CA LEU A 236 -19.27 -13.96 -5.44
C LEU A 236 -20.31 -12.81 -5.51
N SER A 237 -20.11 -11.69 -4.80
CA SER A 237 -20.91 -10.47 -4.85
C SER A 237 -20.12 -9.18 -4.54
N GLY A 238 -18.78 -9.22 -4.55
CA GLY A 238 -17.90 -8.26 -3.90
C GLY A 238 -17.89 -6.86 -4.51
N LYS A 239 -17.79 -5.84 -3.66
CA LYS A 239 -17.41 -4.48 -4.09
C LYS A 239 -15.90 -4.44 -4.32
N LYS A 240 -15.43 -3.58 -5.22
CA LYS A 240 -13.98 -3.34 -5.37
C LYS A 240 -13.35 -2.91 -4.06
N ASN A 241 -12.06 -3.20 -3.88
CA ASN A 241 -11.27 -2.67 -2.78
C ASN A 241 -11.83 -3.01 -1.38
N THR A 242 -12.42 -4.20 -1.21
CA THR A 242 -13.03 -4.63 0.05
C THR A 242 -11.99 -5.25 0.97
N PHE A 243 -12.17 -5.17 2.28
CA PHE A 243 -11.39 -5.93 3.26
C PHE A 243 -12.22 -6.30 4.48
N SER A 244 -11.74 -7.29 5.22
CA SER A 244 -12.11 -7.58 6.61
C SER A 244 -10.84 -7.75 7.43
N ALA A 245 -10.80 -7.20 8.63
CA ALA A 245 -9.66 -7.28 9.52
C ALA A 245 -10.11 -7.66 10.94
N VAL A 246 -9.27 -8.43 11.61
CA VAL A 246 -9.43 -8.79 13.02
C VAL A 246 -8.17 -8.39 13.76
N LEU A 247 -8.35 -7.87 14.98
CA LEU A 247 -7.29 -7.59 15.94
C LEU A 247 -7.50 -8.47 17.16
N TYR A 248 -6.48 -9.24 17.55
CA TYR A 248 -6.53 -10.17 18.66
C TYR A 248 -5.19 -10.19 19.40
N HIS A 249 -5.20 -10.70 20.62
CA HIS A 249 -3.97 -11.00 21.35
C HIS A 249 -3.54 -12.45 21.06
N GLU A 250 -2.25 -12.70 20.87
CA GLU A 250 -1.72 -14.02 20.48
C GLU A 250 -2.11 -15.14 21.46
N SER A 251 -2.27 -14.83 22.74
CA SER A 251 -2.68 -15.80 23.76
C SER A 251 -4.14 -16.26 23.63
N GLU A 252 -5.01 -15.41 23.06
CA GLU A 252 -6.45 -15.70 22.85
C GLU A 252 -6.69 -16.30 21.46
N GLY A 253 -5.87 -15.90 20.48
CA GLY A 253 -5.90 -16.39 19.10
C GLY A 253 -6.94 -15.68 18.22
N GLU A 254 -6.80 -15.89 16.90
CA GLU A 254 -7.58 -15.19 15.85
C GLU A 254 -9.10 -15.36 15.99
N LYS A 255 -9.55 -16.46 16.62
CA LYS A 255 -10.99 -16.76 16.80
C LYS A 255 -11.66 -15.94 17.90
N SER A 256 -10.88 -15.20 18.68
CA SER A 256 -11.34 -14.34 19.77
C SER A 256 -10.89 -12.89 19.52
N PRO A 257 -11.37 -12.24 18.44
CA PRO A 257 -11.00 -10.87 18.15
C PRO A 257 -11.50 -9.93 19.25
N ILE A 258 -10.68 -8.93 19.57
CA ILE A 258 -11.01 -7.82 20.49
C ILE A 258 -11.53 -6.59 19.74
N TYR A 259 -11.19 -6.49 18.45
CA TYR A 259 -11.73 -5.52 17.51
C TYR A 259 -11.80 -6.13 16.12
N THR A 260 -12.77 -5.66 15.34
CA THR A 260 -12.95 -6.01 13.93
C THR A 260 -13.03 -4.72 13.11
N ALA A 261 -12.60 -4.78 11.86
CA ALA A 261 -12.80 -3.71 10.89
C ALA A 261 -13.19 -4.26 9.52
N ASP A 262 -14.16 -3.64 8.85
CA ASP A 262 -14.52 -4.03 7.50
C ASP A 262 -15.05 -2.83 6.69
N GLY A 263 -14.97 -2.96 5.38
CA GLY A 263 -15.44 -1.94 4.45
C GLY A 263 -14.61 -1.91 3.18
N GLN A 264 -14.47 -0.71 2.60
CA GLN A 264 -13.67 -0.50 1.40
C GLN A 264 -12.45 0.36 1.73
N TRP A 265 -11.25 -0.17 1.59
CA TRP A 265 -10.01 0.53 1.96
C TRP A 265 -9.74 1.78 1.12
N SER A 266 -10.41 1.92 -0.02
CA SER A 266 -10.37 3.11 -0.87
C SER A 266 -11.48 4.12 -0.59
N LYS A 267 -12.42 3.83 0.33
CA LYS A 267 -13.54 4.69 0.68
C LYS A 267 -13.74 4.71 2.20
N ASP A 268 -14.86 4.17 2.65
CA ASP A 268 -15.29 4.14 4.04
C ASP A 268 -15.16 2.72 4.60
N PHE A 269 -14.78 2.65 5.86
CA PHE A 269 -14.74 1.42 6.64
C PHE A 269 -15.11 1.72 8.08
N LEU A 270 -15.54 0.68 8.80
CA LEU A 270 -15.93 0.76 10.21
C LEU A 270 -14.95 -0.03 11.05
N LEU A 271 -14.64 0.46 12.25
CA LEU A 271 -13.91 -0.23 13.31
C LEU A 271 -14.87 -0.39 14.49
N TYR A 272 -14.99 -1.61 15.02
CA TYR A 272 -15.88 -1.90 16.14
C TYR A 272 -15.29 -3.03 17.03
N PRO A 273 -15.69 -3.11 18.31
CA PRO A 273 -15.33 -4.22 19.20
C PRO A 273 -15.82 -5.57 18.66
#